data_AF-A0A7S5DSU8-F1
#
_entry.id   AF-A0A7S5DSU8-F1
#
_cell.length_a   1.000
_cell.length_b   1.000
_cell.length_c   1.000
_cell.angle_alpha   90.00
_cell.angle_beta   90.00
_cell.angle_gamma   90.00
#
_symmetry.space_group_name_H-M   'P 1'
#
loop_
_entity.id
_entity.type
_entity.pdbx_description
1 polymer ?
#
loop_
_entity_poly.entity_id
_entity_poly.type
_entity_poly.pdbx_seq_one_letter_code
_entity_poly.pdbx_strand_id
1 'polypeptide(L)'
;MSQIQVLDVARGDSGGYKVDVSRGERIGRVSSEWFSRPADERYLSLSELYATARGRTEHSRSRTVESATIRVETSRDDAECLKLFLPGADLPVAPTHWSFGQLASLVGAPATYLRQLPALLAGINLQYGLTSRRAEQVKTLEIENGRAELRCVTGPDYGCIFDHELVAAVQRIAGNGTGDTRWKVPGVLDWSTGVYNPRVDVTKDTMTLYASDRDVFLFLVDDLNPIEAGRLPDGSPDLYFRGFYCWNSEVGC
;
A
#
# COMPACT_ATOMS: atom_id res chain seq x y z
N MET A 1 -5.02 42.09 -8.17
CA MET A 1 -3.99 41.17 -8.68
C MET A 1 -2.79 41.30 -7.78
N SER A 2 -2.60 40.36 -6.83
CA SER A 2 -1.45 40.36 -5.94
C SER A 2 -0.36 39.49 -6.56
N GLN A 3 0.73 40.11 -6.99
CA GLN A 3 1.93 39.42 -7.46
C GLN A 3 2.54 38.63 -6.29
N ILE A 4 2.52 37.31 -6.39
CA ILE A 4 3.35 36.45 -5.55
C ILE A 4 4.77 36.57 -6.10
N GLN A 5 5.62 37.31 -5.39
CA GLN A 5 7.06 37.31 -5.65
C GLN A 5 7.64 35.98 -5.15
N VAL A 6 8.06 35.13 -6.08
CA VAL A 6 8.95 34.01 -5.79
C VAL A 6 10.35 34.61 -5.67
N LEU A 7 10.82 34.81 -4.44
CA LEU A 7 12.18 35.28 -4.17
C LEU A 7 13.13 34.09 -4.12
N ASP A 8 14.21 34.15 -4.92
CA ASP A 8 15.34 33.23 -4.83
C ASP A 8 16.14 33.58 -3.56
N VAL A 9 15.96 32.81 -2.49
CA VAL A 9 16.64 33.04 -1.19
C VAL A 9 17.93 32.21 -1.13
N ALA A 10 18.96 32.81 -0.54
CA ALA A 10 20.34 32.34 -0.45
C ALA A 10 20.46 30.85 -0.10
N ARG A 11 20.89 30.08 -1.10
CA ARG A 11 21.31 28.68 -0.97
C ARG A 11 22.56 28.64 -0.10
N GLY A 12 22.59 27.79 0.93
CA GLY A 12 23.89 27.39 1.52
C GLY A 12 24.76 26.79 0.42
N ASP A 13 26.08 26.84 0.56
CA ASP A 13 27.06 26.37 -0.46
C ASP A 13 26.82 24.92 -0.97
N SER A 14 26.02 24.12 -0.25
CA SER A 14 25.61 22.75 -0.58
C SER A 14 24.16 22.58 -1.06
N GLY A 15 23.35 23.64 -1.12
CA GLY A 15 21.97 23.59 -1.63
C GLY A 15 20.92 22.92 -0.73
N GLY A 16 21.22 22.67 0.56
CA GLY A 16 20.31 22.08 1.56
C GLY A 16 19.81 23.04 2.65
N TYR A 17 18.91 22.55 3.51
CA TYR A 17 18.23 23.30 4.58
C TYR A 17 18.56 22.73 5.97
N LYS A 18 18.84 23.59 6.94
CA LYS A 18 19.07 23.15 8.33
C LYS A 18 17.74 22.79 8.99
N VAL A 19 17.67 21.62 9.65
CA VAL A 19 16.49 21.13 10.35
C VAL A 19 16.82 20.89 11.83
N ASP A 20 15.99 21.41 12.73
CA ASP A 20 16.03 21.11 14.16
C ASP A 20 14.91 20.12 14.52
N VAL A 21 15.26 18.83 14.57
CA VAL A 21 14.31 17.73 14.83
C VAL A 21 13.82 17.66 16.28
N SER A 22 14.38 18.45 17.19
CA SER A 22 13.91 18.55 18.58
C SER A 22 12.64 19.41 18.71
N ARG A 23 12.28 20.13 17.64
CA ARG A 23 11.14 21.03 17.58
C ARG A 23 10.05 20.46 16.67
N GLY A 24 8.80 20.78 17.00
CA GLY A 24 7.63 20.35 16.22
C GLY A 24 7.14 18.94 16.55
N GLU A 25 6.29 18.40 15.68
CA GLU A 25 5.68 17.08 15.81
C GLU A 25 6.12 16.14 14.69
N ARG A 26 6.25 14.84 15.01
CA ARG A 26 6.67 13.81 14.06
C ARG A 26 5.50 12.91 13.68
N ILE A 27 5.14 12.90 12.40
CA ILE A 27 4.19 11.93 11.83
C ILE A 27 4.95 10.62 11.53
N GLY A 28 4.79 9.61 12.40
CA GLY A 28 5.48 8.33 12.26
C GLY A 28 4.99 7.43 11.12
N ARG A 29 3.85 7.74 10.48
CA ARG A 29 3.26 6.89 9.43
C ARG A 29 4.21 6.69 8.24
N VAL A 30 4.73 7.77 7.66
CA VAL A 30 5.64 7.70 6.50
C VAL A 30 6.90 6.91 6.85
N SER A 31 7.47 7.16 8.03
CA SER A 31 8.66 6.44 8.50
C SER A 31 8.38 4.95 8.74
N SER A 32 7.17 4.60 9.19
CA SER A 32 6.79 3.19 9.41
C SER A 32 6.68 2.41 8.11
N GLU A 33 6.26 3.05 7.01
CA GLU A 33 6.25 2.45 5.68
C GLU A 33 7.69 2.16 5.23
N TRP A 34 8.59 3.15 5.26
CA TRP A 34 9.99 2.94 4.89
C TRP A 34 10.68 1.82 5.68
N PHE A 35 10.37 1.71 6.98
CA PHE A 35 10.96 0.69 7.85
C PHE A 35 10.41 -0.72 7.59
N SER A 36 9.11 -0.85 7.28
CA SER A 36 8.44 -2.16 7.18
C SER A 36 8.46 -2.75 5.78
N ARG A 37 8.66 -1.94 4.74
CA ARG A 37 8.52 -2.38 3.35
C ARG A 37 9.78 -3.10 2.84
N PRO A 38 9.67 -4.36 2.38
CA PRO A 38 10.78 -5.11 1.81
C PRO A 38 11.20 -4.55 0.45
N ALA A 39 12.36 -4.98 -0.06
CA ALA A 39 13.00 -4.36 -1.23
C ALA A 39 12.23 -4.54 -2.55
N ASP A 40 11.45 -5.63 -2.66
CA ASP A 40 10.59 -5.97 -3.78
C ASP A 40 9.29 -5.12 -3.83
N GLU A 41 8.89 -4.54 -2.70
CA GLU A 41 7.76 -3.62 -2.63
C GLU A 41 8.14 -2.15 -2.91
N ARG A 42 9.41 -1.88 -3.24
CA ARG A 42 9.95 -0.52 -3.42
C ARG A 42 10.06 -0.17 -4.90
N TYR A 43 9.49 0.95 -5.34
CA TYR A 43 9.61 1.44 -6.72
C TYR A 43 10.34 2.79 -6.79
N LEU A 44 11.14 2.99 -7.85
CA LEU A 44 11.93 4.22 -8.02
C LEU A 44 11.15 5.34 -8.69
N SER A 45 10.00 5.01 -9.30
CA SER A 45 9.15 5.98 -9.96
C SER A 45 7.69 5.55 -9.99
N LEU A 46 6.80 6.52 -10.22
CA LEU A 46 5.37 6.24 -10.33
C LEU A 46 5.03 5.39 -11.56
N SER A 47 5.81 5.48 -12.65
CA SER A 47 5.57 4.66 -13.85
C SER A 47 5.91 3.19 -13.63
N GLU A 48 7.01 2.91 -12.92
CA GLU A 48 7.38 1.53 -12.54
C GLU A 48 6.32 0.92 -11.63
N LEU A 49 5.89 1.68 -10.61
CA LEU A 49 4.84 1.25 -9.68
C LEU A 49 3.51 1.03 -10.41
N TYR A 50 3.11 1.97 -11.27
CA TYR A 50 1.89 1.86 -12.08
C TYR A 50 1.89 0.60 -12.95
N ALA A 51 3.00 0.33 -13.66
CA ALA A 51 3.11 -0.84 -14.52
C ALA A 51 2.94 -2.14 -13.72
N THR A 52 3.55 -2.23 -12.53
CA THR A 52 3.42 -3.40 -11.65
C THR A 52 1.99 -3.56 -11.12
N ALA A 53 1.39 -2.48 -10.59
CA ALA A 53 0.03 -2.51 -10.06
C ALA A 53 -0.99 -2.85 -11.16
N ARG A 54 -0.82 -2.30 -12.37
CA ARG A 54 -1.68 -2.59 -13.51
C ARG A 54 -1.53 -4.04 -13.96
N GLY A 55 -0.30 -4.53 -14.09
CA GLY A 55 -0.03 -5.92 -14.45
C GLY A 55 -0.71 -6.89 -13.46
N ARG A 56 -0.70 -6.56 -12.16
CA ARG A 56 -1.43 -7.33 -11.15
C ARG A 56 -2.94 -7.33 -11.40
N THR A 57 -3.55 -6.17 -11.65
CA THR A 57 -4.99 -6.08 -11.93
C THR A 57 -5.38 -6.84 -13.19
N GLU A 58 -4.57 -6.81 -14.26
CA GLU A 58 -4.82 -7.53 -15.52
C GLU A 58 -4.89 -9.06 -15.33
N HIS A 59 -4.20 -9.60 -14.32
CA HIS A 59 -4.23 -11.01 -13.94
C HIS A 59 -5.22 -11.32 -12.81
N SER A 60 -6.06 -10.35 -12.44
CA SER A 60 -7.04 -10.50 -11.37
C SER A 60 -8.43 -10.82 -11.89
N ARG A 61 -9.21 -11.55 -11.09
CA ARG A 61 -10.62 -11.83 -11.36
C ARG A 61 -11.44 -11.56 -10.11
N SER A 62 -12.53 -10.82 -10.24
CA SER A 62 -13.49 -10.63 -9.16
C SER A 62 -14.77 -11.42 -9.41
N ARG A 63 -15.34 -11.98 -8.34
CA ARG A 63 -16.62 -12.70 -8.41
C ARG A 63 -17.49 -12.33 -7.23
N THR A 64 -18.80 -12.35 -7.44
CA THR A 64 -19.77 -12.31 -6.35
C THR A 64 -20.41 -13.68 -6.25
N VAL A 65 -20.25 -14.32 -5.10
CA VAL A 65 -20.69 -15.69 -4.86
C VAL A 65 -21.41 -15.78 -3.51
N GLU A 66 -22.28 -16.76 -3.38
CA GLU A 66 -22.90 -17.06 -2.10
C GLU A 66 -21.92 -17.84 -1.21
N SER A 67 -21.69 -17.39 0.03
CA SER A 67 -20.70 -17.98 0.95
C SER A 67 -20.88 -19.48 1.15
N ALA A 68 -22.13 -19.95 1.25
CA ALA A 68 -22.47 -21.37 1.43
C ALA A 68 -22.11 -22.26 0.22
N THR A 69 -21.89 -21.67 -0.96
CA THR A 69 -21.52 -22.39 -2.18
C THR A 69 -20.02 -22.54 -2.37
N ILE A 70 -19.21 -21.87 -1.54
CA ILE A 70 -17.76 -22.03 -1.51
C ILE A 70 -17.45 -23.40 -0.89
N ARG A 71 -16.74 -24.24 -1.65
CA ARG A 71 -16.29 -25.55 -1.15
C ARG A 71 -14.83 -25.46 -0.73
N VAL A 72 -14.53 -26.01 0.44
CA VAL A 72 -13.17 -26.13 0.98
C VAL A 72 -12.70 -27.56 0.77
N GLU A 73 -11.58 -27.72 0.10
CA GLU A 73 -10.93 -29.01 -0.07
C GLU A 73 -9.52 -28.98 0.52
N THR A 74 -9.15 -30.10 1.12
CA THR A 74 -7.85 -30.30 1.77
C THR A 74 -7.30 -31.64 1.32
N SER A 75 -6.00 -31.73 1.12
CA SER A 75 -5.37 -33.01 0.80
C SER A 75 -5.01 -33.78 2.07
N ARG A 76 -5.16 -35.12 2.04
CA ARG A 76 -4.60 -35.97 3.10
C ARG A 76 -3.09 -36.13 2.99
N ASP A 77 -2.58 -36.02 1.77
CA ASP A 77 -1.16 -36.21 1.44
C ASP A 77 -0.37 -34.91 1.57
N ASP A 78 -1.05 -33.77 1.81
CA ASP A 78 -0.44 -32.46 2.03
C ASP A 78 -1.17 -31.74 3.17
N ALA A 79 -0.59 -31.84 4.36
CA ALA A 79 -1.16 -31.35 5.62
C ALA A 79 -1.27 -29.82 5.70
N GLU A 80 -0.65 -29.09 4.78
CA GLU A 80 -0.64 -27.62 4.74
C GLU A 80 -1.50 -27.07 3.59
N CYS A 81 -2.00 -27.93 2.69
CA CYS A 81 -2.75 -27.51 1.52
C CYS A 81 -4.24 -27.40 1.79
N LEU A 82 -4.71 -26.15 1.81
CA LEU A 82 -6.13 -25.79 1.82
C LEU A 82 -6.46 -25.03 0.55
N LYS A 83 -7.48 -25.52 -0.17
CA LYS A 83 -7.94 -24.97 -1.44
C LYS A 83 -9.44 -24.67 -1.40
N LEU A 84 -9.84 -23.65 -2.13
CA LEU A 84 -11.22 -23.21 -2.23
C LEU A 84 -11.71 -23.34 -3.67
N PHE A 85 -12.88 -23.94 -3.84
CA PHE A 85 -13.59 -24.00 -5.10
C PHE A 85 -14.69 -22.95 -5.07
N LEU A 86 -14.47 -21.88 -5.83
CA LEU A 86 -15.43 -20.82 -6.01
C LEU A 86 -16.38 -21.17 -7.16
N PRO A 87 -17.69 -20.92 -7.04
CA PRO A 87 -18.63 -21.11 -8.15
C PRO A 87 -18.18 -20.37 -9.42
N GLY A 88 -18.12 -21.11 -10.53
CA GLY A 88 -17.71 -20.58 -11.83
C GLY A 88 -16.21 -20.33 -12.01
N ALA A 89 -15.36 -20.74 -11.06
CA ALA A 89 -13.91 -20.78 -11.24
C ALA A 89 -13.47 -22.12 -11.83
N ASP A 90 -12.58 -22.07 -12.82
CA ASP A 90 -12.05 -23.27 -13.50
C ASP A 90 -11.01 -24.00 -12.64
N LEU A 91 -10.29 -23.27 -11.80
CA LEU A 91 -9.22 -23.76 -10.94
C LEU A 91 -9.51 -23.42 -9.47
N PRO A 92 -9.14 -24.30 -8.52
CA PRO A 92 -9.21 -23.98 -7.12
C PRO A 92 -8.18 -22.91 -6.73
N VAL A 93 -8.54 -22.08 -5.77
CA VAL A 93 -7.69 -20.98 -5.26
C VAL A 93 -7.19 -21.28 -3.85
N ALA A 94 -5.93 -20.95 -3.58
CA ALA A 94 -5.39 -21.00 -2.22
C ALA A 94 -5.60 -19.65 -1.52
N PRO A 95 -6.15 -19.59 -0.30
CA PRO A 95 -6.25 -18.34 0.43
C PRO A 95 -4.87 -17.85 0.87
N THR A 96 -4.62 -16.55 0.71
CA THR A 96 -3.50 -15.86 1.37
C THR A 96 -3.73 -15.83 2.88
N HIS A 97 -2.69 -15.47 3.65
CA HIS A 97 -2.83 -15.26 5.09
C HIS A 97 -3.93 -14.25 5.43
N TRP A 98 -4.11 -13.22 4.60
CA TRP A 98 -5.13 -12.19 4.75
C TRP A 98 -6.54 -12.70 4.45
N SER A 99 -6.76 -13.27 3.26
CA SER A 99 -8.08 -13.78 2.88
C SER A 99 -8.53 -14.97 3.73
N PHE A 100 -7.59 -15.78 4.25
CA PHE A 100 -7.90 -16.78 5.28
C PHE A 100 -8.47 -16.12 6.55
N GLY A 101 -7.92 -14.99 6.97
CA GLY A 101 -8.45 -14.21 8.09
C GLY A 101 -9.86 -13.70 7.82
N GLN A 102 -10.12 -13.23 6.59
CA GLN A 102 -11.45 -12.78 6.18
C GLN A 102 -12.46 -13.93 6.14
N LEU A 103 -12.08 -15.10 5.63
CA LEU A 103 -12.90 -16.31 5.65
C LEU A 103 -13.22 -16.76 7.08
N ALA A 104 -12.23 -16.74 7.97
CA ALA A 104 -12.43 -17.06 9.38
C ALA A 104 -13.42 -16.08 10.04
N SER A 105 -13.28 -14.78 9.79
CA SER A 105 -14.21 -13.75 10.27
C SER A 105 -15.63 -13.94 9.71
N LEU A 106 -15.76 -14.26 8.41
CA LEU A 106 -17.04 -14.55 7.75
C LEU A 106 -17.78 -15.70 8.46
N VAL A 107 -17.05 -16.74 8.84
CA VAL A 107 -17.61 -17.87 9.61
C VAL A 107 -17.57 -17.66 11.13
N GLY A 108 -17.24 -16.46 11.59
CA GLY A 108 -17.10 -16.04 12.98
C GLY A 108 -16.23 -16.97 13.83
N ALA A 109 -15.15 -17.47 13.24
CA ALA A 109 -14.12 -18.28 13.89
C ALA A 109 -12.84 -17.45 14.11
N PRO A 110 -12.10 -17.65 15.21
CA PRO A 110 -10.83 -16.96 15.43
C PRO A 110 -9.76 -17.43 14.43
N ALA A 111 -9.32 -16.53 13.53
CA ALA A 111 -8.32 -16.85 12.50
C ALA A 111 -7.00 -17.39 13.10
N THR A 112 -6.55 -16.80 14.22
CA THR A 112 -5.31 -17.23 14.90
C THR A 112 -5.39 -18.67 15.37
N TYR A 113 -6.54 -19.12 15.87
CA TYR A 113 -6.74 -20.50 16.27
C TYR A 113 -6.76 -21.44 15.06
N LEU A 114 -7.53 -21.09 14.01
CA LEU A 114 -7.62 -21.93 12.81
C LEU A 114 -6.27 -22.10 12.10
N ARG A 115 -5.37 -21.10 12.13
CA ARG A 115 -4.02 -21.19 11.56
C ARG A 115 -3.08 -22.14 12.31
N GLN A 116 -3.40 -22.50 13.55
CA GLN A 116 -2.60 -23.45 14.34
C GLN A 116 -3.05 -24.90 14.11
N LEU A 117 -4.18 -25.10 13.42
CA LEU A 117 -4.70 -26.42 13.13
C LEU A 117 -4.09 -26.97 11.83
N PRO A 118 -3.91 -28.30 11.71
CA PRO A 118 -3.66 -28.94 10.43
C PRO A 118 -4.71 -28.53 9.39
N ALA A 119 -4.32 -28.41 8.11
CA ALA A 119 -5.19 -27.88 7.06
C ALA A 119 -6.55 -28.61 7.00
N LEU A 120 -6.56 -29.93 7.22
CA LEU A 120 -7.80 -30.73 7.27
C LEU A 120 -8.79 -30.24 8.34
N LEU A 121 -8.32 -29.96 9.57
CA LEU A 121 -9.18 -29.50 10.65
C LEU A 121 -9.64 -28.06 10.43
N ALA A 122 -8.72 -27.19 9.97
CA ALA A 122 -9.07 -25.83 9.57
C ALA A 122 -10.12 -25.83 8.45
N GLY A 123 -9.94 -26.70 7.45
CA GLY A 123 -10.83 -26.84 6.30
C GLY A 123 -12.22 -27.33 6.68
N ILE A 124 -12.33 -28.35 7.53
CA ILE A 124 -13.61 -28.83 8.06
C ILE A 124 -14.34 -27.73 8.83
N ASN A 125 -13.62 -27.00 9.70
CA ASN A 125 -14.21 -25.91 10.49
C ASN A 125 -14.71 -24.77 9.58
N LEU A 126 -13.92 -24.39 8.57
CA LEU A 126 -14.31 -23.39 7.58
C LEU A 126 -15.52 -23.86 6.76
N GLN A 127 -15.49 -25.10 6.25
CA GLN A 127 -16.59 -25.65 5.45
C GLN A 127 -17.90 -25.69 6.24
N TYR A 128 -17.84 -26.18 7.49
CA TYR A 128 -18.99 -26.18 8.40
C TYR A 128 -19.53 -24.75 8.59
N GLY A 129 -18.64 -23.80 8.86
CA GLY A 129 -18.99 -22.40 9.06
C GLY A 129 -19.65 -21.75 7.84
N LEU A 130 -19.14 -22.02 6.64
CA LEU A 130 -19.69 -21.52 5.38
C LEU A 130 -21.11 -22.05 5.12
N THR A 131 -21.38 -23.31 5.45
CA THR A 131 -22.69 -23.95 5.20
C THR A 131 -23.72 -23.81 6.32
N SER A 132 -23.28 -23.62 7.57
CA SER A 132 -24.17 -23.61 8.75
C SER A 132 -24.66 -22.21 9.12
N ARG A 133 -23.96 -21.17 8.67
CA ARG A 133 -24.38 -19.78 8.85
C ARG A 133 -25.35 -19.35 7.76
N ARG A 134 -26.03 -18.22 7.99
CA ARG A 134 -26.83 -17.58 6.96
C ARG A 134 -25.94 -17.34 5.73
N ALA A 135 -26.39 -17.79 4.58
CA ALA A 135 -25.71 -17.54 3.34
C ALA A 135 -25.66 -16.03 3.05
N GLU A 136 -24.46 -15.53 2.80
CA GLU A 136 -24.19 -14.13 2.50
C GLU A 136 -23.58 -14.04 1.10
N GLN A 137 -23.95 -13.02 0.33
CA GLN A 137 -23.24 -12.71 -0.91
C GLN A 137 -21.89 -12.09 -0.52
N VAL A 138 -20.80 -12.66 -1.03
CA VAL A 138 -19.44 -12.17 -0.81
C VAL A 138 -18.76 -11.89 -2.12
N LYS A 139 -17.89 -10.88 -2.14
CA LYS A 139 -17.04 -10.57 -3.28
C LYS A 139 -15.64 -11.13 -3.07
N THR A 140 -15.17 -11.93 -4.00
CA THR A 140 -13.80 -12.47 -4.00
C THR A 140 -12.93 -11.69 -4.99
N LEU A 141 -11.65 -11.56 -4.67
CA LEU A 141 -10.60 -11.13 -5.60
C LEU A 141 -9.57 -12.25 -5.71
N GLU A 142 -9.39 -12.76 -6.92
CA GLU A 142 -8.45 -13.82 -7.26
C GLU A 142 -7.32 -13.23 -8.10
N ILE A 143 -6.10 -13.73 -7.94
CA ILE A 143 -4.97 -13.40 -8.83
C ILE A 143 -4.35 -14.69 -9.33
N GLU A 144 -4.07 -14.74 -10.62
CA GLU A 144 -3.35 -15.85 -11.25
C GLU A 144 -1.92 -15.41 -11.56
N ASN A 145 -0.96 -15.83 -10.72
CA ASN A 145 0.47 -15.61 -10.95
C ASN A 145 1.24 -16.91 -10.66
N GLY A 146 1.16 -17.85 -11.60
CA GLY A 146 1.70 -19.21 -11.47
C GLY A 146 0.76 -20.16 -10.70
N ARG A 147 0.27 -19.74 -9.53
CA ARG A 147 -0.82 -20.41 -8.80
C ARG A 147 -1.97 -19.44 -8.57
N ALA A 148 -3.20 -19.95 -8.61
CA ALA A 148 -4.39 -19.13 -8.36
C ALA A 148 -4.53 -18.87 -6.85
N GLU A 149 -4.48 -17.60 -6.45
CA GLU A 149 -4.55 -17.17 -5.06
C GLU A 149 -5.80 -16.33 -4.81
N LEU A 150 -6.47 -16.59 -3.69
CA LEU A 150 -7.55 -15.75 -3.20
C LEU A 150 -6.97 -14.62 -2.36
N ARG A 151 -7.08 -13.39 -2.86
CA ARG A 151 -6.52 -12.17 -2.26
C ARG A 151 -7.42 -11.56 -1.22
N CYS A 152 -8.72 -11.52 -1.49
CA CYS A 152 -9.67 -11.04 -0.51
C CYS A 152 -11.04 -11.71 -0.63
N VAL A 153 -11.76 -11.68 0.49
CA VAL A 153 -13.18 -11.98 0.61
C VAL A 153 -13.81 -10.81 1.36
N THR A 154 -14.66 -10.06 0.68
CA THR A 154 -15.28 -8.84 1.21
C THR A 154 -16.81 -8.89 1.05
N GLY A 155 -17.50 -7.90 1.61
CA GLY A 155 -18.94 -7.75 1.40
C GLY A 155 -19.28 -7.50 -0.09
N PRO A 156 -20.52 -7.77 -0.52
CA PRO A 156 -20.91 -7.69 -1.93
C PRO A 156 -20.84 -6.25 -2.47
N ASP A 157 -21.12 -5.28 -1.59
CA ASP A 157 -21.13 -3.86 -1.88
C ASP A 157 -19.74 -3.22 -1.79
N TYR A 158 -18.68 -3.98 -1.46
CA TYR A 158 -17.32 -3.45 -1.43
C TYR A 158 -16.89 -3.04 -2.85
N GLY A 159 -16.74 -1.74 -3.06
CA GLY A 159 -16.18 -1.16 -4.28
C GLY A 159 -14.66 -1.11 -4.17
N CYS A 160 -13.97 -1.92 -4.98
CA CYS A 160 -12.51 -1.89 -5.03
C CYS A 160 -12.07 -0.79 -6.00
N ILE A 161 -11.25 0.14 -5.51
CA ILE A 161 -10.43 1.00 -6.38
C ILE A 161 -9.11 0.26 -6.53
N PHE A 162 -8.70 -0.03 -7.77
CA PHE A 162 -7.41 -0.69 -7.97
C PHE A 162 -6.26 0.29 -7.72
N ASP A 163 -5.14 -0.21 -7.20
CA ASP A 163 -3.98 0.60 -6.85
C ASP A 163 -3.46 1.38 -8.06
N HIS A 164 -3.51 0.77 -9.25
CA HIS A 164 -3.09 1.42 -10.49
C HIS A 164 -3.95 2.66 -10.82
N GLU A 165 -5.22 2.71 -10.41
CA GLU A 165 -6.09 3.87 -10.61
C GLU A 165 -5.67 5.04 -9.70
N LEU A 166 -5.36 4.75 -8.43
CA LEU A 166 -4.82 5.75 -7.51
C LEU A 166 -3.49 6.30 -8.05
N VAL A 167 -2.60 5.41 -8.47
CA VAL A 167 -1.28 5.79 -8.98
C VAL A 167 -1.41 6.63 -10.25
N ALA A 168 -2.29 6.26 -11.18
CA ALA A 168 -2.59 7.05 -12.37
C ALA A 168 -3.16 8.43 -12.02
N ALA A 169 -3.99 8.54 -10.98
CA ALA A 169 -4.48 9.82 -10.49
C ALA A 169 -3.36 10.71 -9.96
N VAL A 170 -2.41 10.14 -9.21
CA VAL A 170 -1.24 10.86 -8.71
C VAL A 170 -0.29 11.24 -9.85
N GLN A 171 -0.09 10.37 -10.84
CA GLN A 171 0.75 10.68 -12.02
C GLN A 171 0.26 11.90 -12.80
N ARG A 172 -1.05 12.11 -12.90
CA ARG A 172 -1.63 13.29 -13.56
C ARG A 172 -1.20 14.61 -12.94
N ILE A 173 -0.86 14.62 -11.64
CA ILE A 173 -0.41 15.83 -10.92
C ILE A 173 1.10 15.87 -10.69
N ALA A 174 1.74 14.71 -10.52
CA ALA A 174 3.12 14.60 -10.08
C ALA A 174 4.11 14.14 -11.17
N GLY A 175 3.63 13.77 -12.36
CA GLY A 175 4.47 13.16 -13.38
C GLY A 175 4.99 11.81 -12.89
N ASN A 176 6.30 11.58 -12.98
CA ASN A 176 6.89 10.32 -12.55
C ASN A 176 7.30 10.31 -11.07
N GLY A 177 7.09 11.42 -10.35
CA GLY A 177 7.53 11.59 -8.96
C GLY A 177 9.04 11.72 -8.80
N THR A 178 9.79 11.89 -9.90
CA THR A 178 11.25 11.95 -9.92
C THR A 178 11.79 13.37 -10.17
N GLY A 179 10.92 14.39 -10.05
CA GLY A 179 11.28 15.80 -10.28
C GLY A 179 10.80 16.36 -11.63
N ASP A 180 10.01 15.61 -12.39
CA ASP A 180 9.38 16.05 -13.65
C ASP A 180 8.37 17.19 -13.42
N THR A 181 7.82 17.25 -12.21
CA THR A 181 6.96 18.32 -11.71
C THR A 181 7.50 18.82 -10.36
N ARG A 182 6.81 19.78 -9.74
CA ARG A 182 7.13 20.21 -8.37
C ARG A 182 7.00 19.09 -7.34
N TRP A 183 6.18 18.07 -7.61
CA TRP A 183 5.94 16.96 -6.69
C TRP A 183 6.91 15.82 -7.00
N LYS A 184 7.74 15.48 -6.02
CA LYS A 184 8.74 14.43 -6.16
C LYS A 184 8.94 13.64 -4.87
N VAL A 185 9.61 12.50 -4.97
CA VAL A 185 10.14 11.78 -3.83
C VAL A 185 11.01 12.73 -2.98
N PRO A 186 10.88 12.70 -1.64
CA PRO A 186 11.63 13.60 -0.78
C PRO A 186 13.15 13.45 -0.92
N GLY A 187 13.82 14.55 -0.60
CA GLY A 187 15.23 14.55 -0.28
C GLY A 187 15.58 13.78 1.00
N VAL A 188 16.85 13.86 1.38
CA VAL A 188 17.39 13.15 2.54
C VAL A 188 17.85 14.13 3.61
N LEU A 189 17.49 13.84 4.85
CA LEU A 189 18.08 14.47 6.03
C LEU A 189 19.34 13.70 6.43
N ASP A 190 20.50 14.38 6.37
CA ASP A 190 21.71 13.88 7.01
C ASP A 190 21.61 14.10 8.51
N TRP A 191 21.43 13.00 9.26
CA TRP A 191 21.27 13.02 10.71
C TRP A 191 22.53 13.46 11.47
N SER A 192 23.71 13.33 10.87
CA SER A 192 24.97 13.75 11.50
C SER A 192 25.14 15.27 11.49
N THR A 193 24.64 15.92 10.44
CA THR A 193 24.76 17.37 10.26
C THR A 193 23.44 18.11 10.51
N GLY A 194 22.30 17.43 10.52
CA GLY A 194 20.97 18.02 10.59
C GLY A 194 20.61 18.81 9.33
N VAL A 195 21.25 18.51 8.18
CA VAL A 195 21.01 19.21 6.91
C VAL A 195 20.16 18.34 6.00
N TYR A 196 19.02 18.87 5.57
CA TYR A 196 18.13 18.26 4.59
C TYR A 196 18.52 18.70 3.18
N ASN A 197 18.88 17.74 2.32
CA ASN A 197 19.18 18.01 0.91
C ASN A 197 18.00 17.56 0.01
N PRO A 198 17.28 18.50 -0.64
CA PRO A 198 16.18 18.16 -1.55
C PRO A 198 16.67 17.59 -2.90
N ARG A 199 17.95 17.78 -3.26
CA ARG A 199 18.52 17.38 -4.56
C ARG A 199 19.39 16.14 -4.39
N VAL A 200 18.72 15.01 -4.17
CA VAL A 200 19.34 13.68 -4.09
C VAL A 200 18.67 12.77 -5.11
N ASP A 201 19.43 11.80 -5.60
CA ASP A 201 18.90 10.78 -6.50
C ASP A 201 17.92 9.86 -5.77
N VAL A 202 16.90 9.41 -6.50
CA VAL A 202 15.95 8.42 -6.01
C VAL A 202 16.57 7.03 -6.10
N THR A 203 16.77 6.40 -4.95
CA THR A 203 17.31 5.05 -4.81
C THR A 203 16.36 4.19 -3.97
N LYS A 204 16.64 2.88 -3.86
CA LYS A 204 15.85 1.97 -3.00
C LYS A 204 15.90 2.35 -1.51
N ASP A 205 16.85 3.18 -1.10
CA ASP A 205 17.00 3.63 0.29
C ASP A 205 16.35 4.99 0.55
N THR A 206 16.16 5.82 -0.49
CA THR A 206 15.61 7.18 -0.37
C THR A 206 14.17 7.30 -0.88
N MET A 207 13.70 6.31 -1.63
CA MET A 207 12.35 6.27 -2.20
C MET A 207 11.24 6.18 -1.16
N THR A 208 10.03 6.55 -1.58
CA THR A 208 8.83 6.57 -0.72
C THR A 208 7.57 6.11 -1.47
N LEU A 209 7.76 5.25 -2.47
CA LEU A 209 6.73 4.73 -3.38
C LEU A 209 6.63 3.21 -3.24
N TYR A 210 5.68 2.73 -2.45
CA TYR A 210 5.56 1.33 -2.08
C TYR A 210 4.31 0.70 -2.68
N ALA A 211 4.41 -0.54 -3.14
CA ALA A 211 3.25 -1.36 -3.47
C ALA A 211 3.51 -2.81 -3.08
N SER A 212 2.66 -3.32 -2.20
CA SER A 212 2.62 -4.71 -1.78
C SER A 212 1.59 -5.48 -2.57
N ASP A 213 1.39 -6.73 -2.19
CA ASP A 213 0.37 -7.61 -2.69
C ASP A 213 -1.03 -7.35 -2.09
N ARG A 214 -1.14 -6.34 -1.20
CA ARG A 214 -2.37 -5.88 -0.53
C ARG A 214 -2.69 -4.42 -0.78
N ASP A 215 -1.67 -3.57 -0.78
CA ASP A 215 -1.84 -2.13 -0.64
C ASP A 215 -0.71 -1.33 -1.29
N VAL A 216 -1.01 -0.06 -1.61
CA VAL A 216 -0.06 0.92 -2.15
C VAL A 216 0.07 2.09 -1.19
N PHE A 217 1.29 2.61 -1.04
CA PHE A 217 1.58 3.84 -0.30
C PHE A 217 2.53 4.74 -1.08
N LEU A 218 2.18 6.01 -1.24
CA LEU A 218 2.99 7.00 -1.97
C LEU A 218 3.17 8.22 -1.08
N PHE A 219 4.38 8.75 -0.98
CA PHE A 219 4.61 10.06 -0.34
C PHE A 219 5.44 10.96 -1.27
N LEU A 220 4.95 12.17 -1.50
CA LEU A 220 5.58 13.14 -2.40
C LEU A 220 5.60 14.51 -1.74
N VAL A 221 6.62 15.29 -2.07
CA VAL A 221 6.85 16.62 -1.52
C VAL A 221 7.16 17.63 -2.63
N ASP A 222 6.95 18.89 -2.31
CA ASP A 222 7.46 20.05 -3.04
C ASP A 222 8.49 20.74 -2.13
N ASP A 223 9.67 20.15 -2.09
CA ASP A 223 10.78 20.55 -1.20
C ASP A 223 11.80 21.50 -1.86
N LEU A 224 11.53 21.89 -3.10
CA LEU A 224 12.31 22.89 -3.85
C LEU A 224 11.65 24.28 -3.83
N ASN A 225 10.38 24.37 -3.42
CA ASN A 225 9.62 25.62 -3.35
C ASN A 225 9.08 25.84 -1.92
N PRO A 226 9.94 26.11 -0.92
CA PRO A 226 9.52 26.34 0.45
C PRO A 226 8.65 27.59 0.58
N ILE A 227 7.78 27.57 1.59
CA ILE A 227 6.98 28.72 2.02
C ILE A 227 7.63 29.28 3.29
N GLU A 228 8.00 30.55 3.26
CA GLU A 228 8.42 31.27 4.47
C GLU A 228 7.18 31.74 5.25
N ALA A 229 7.06 31.32 6.52
CA ALA A 229 5.96 31.68 7.40
C ALA A 229 6.48 32.38 8.68
N GLY A 230 7.28 33.42 8.48
CA GLY A 230 7.83 34.24 9.55
C GLY A 230 9.31 33.96 9.79
N ARG A 231 9.76 34.19 11.03
CA ARG A 231 11.16 34.07 11.42
C ARG A 231 11.28 33.28 12.71
N LEU A 232 12.33 32.47 12.78
CA LEU A 232 12.77 31.79 13.98
C LEU A 232 13.32 32.81 15.00
N PRO A 233 13.47 32.44 16.29
CA PRO A 233 14.01 33.33 17.33
C PRO A 233 15.42 33.89 17.03
N ASP A 234 16.19 33.20 16.18
CA ASP A 234 17.51 33.64 15.72
C ASP A 234 17.45 34.60 14.50
N GLY A 235 16.25 34.94 14.04
CA GLY A 235 15.99 35.85 12.92
C GLY A 235 16.03 35.20 11.53
N SER A 236 16.40 33.91 11.43
CA SER A 236 16.37 33.15 10.18
C SER A 236 14.93 32.85 9.73
N PRO A 237 14.68 32.65 8.42
CA PRO A 237 13.33 32.40 7.92
C PRO A 237 12.80 31.04 8.42
N ASP A 238 11.53 31.02 8.84
CA ASP A 238 10.84 29.79 9.20
C ASP A 238 10.23 29.16 7.94
N LEU A 239 10.76 28.01 7.52
CA LEU A 239 10.45 27.41 6.22
C LEU A 239 9.56 26.18 6.35
N TYR A 240 8.50 26.16 5.56
CA TYR A 240 7.57 25.04 5.44
C TYR A 240 7.64 24.42 4.04
N PHE A 241 7.69 23.10 4.00
CA PHE A 241 7.63 22.32 2.77
C PHE A 241 6.27 21.64 2.67
N ARG A 242 5.72 21.61 1.45
CA ARG A 242 4.44 20.95 1.21
C ARG A 242 4.67 19.49 0.89
N GLY A 243 3.77 18.63 1.35
CA GLY A 243 3.79 17.22 1.01
C GLY A 243 2.42 16.60 1.19
N PHE A 244 2.23 15.45 0.56
CA PHE A 244 1.06 14.62 0.74
C PHE A 244 1.45 13.16 0.62
N TYR A 245 0.71 12.29 1.29
CA TYR A 245 0.74 10.86 1.03
C TYR A 245 -0.62 10.36 0.60
N CYS A 246 -0.62 9.29 -0.19
CA CYS A 246 -1.81 8.56 -0.61
C CYS A 246 -1.64 7.09 -0.28
N TRP A 247 -2.74 6.45 0.09
CA TRP A 247 -2.77 5.03 0.41
C TRP A 247 -4.06 4.40 -0.10
N ASN A 248 -3.98 3.16 -0.57
CA ASN A 248 -5.13 2.35 -0.96
C ASN A 248 -4.86 0.86 -0.70
N SER A 249 -5.93 0.07 -0.50
CA SER A 249 -5.88 -1.39 -0.35
C SER A 249 -6.96 -2.01 -1.22
N GLU A 250 -6.56 -2.95 -2.07
CA GLU A 250 -7.49 -3.71 -2.93
C GLU A 250 -8.19 -4.84 -2.18
N VAL A 251 -7.71 -5.17 -0.98
CA VAL A 251 -8.09 -6.39 -0.24
C VAL A 251 -9.02 -6.12 0.96
N GLY A 252 -9.55 -4.91 1.09
CA GLY A 252 -10.30 -4.47 2.26
C GLY A 252 -9.40 -4.07 3.43
N CYS A 253 -9.96 -3.28 4.34
CA CYS A 253 -9.33 -2.79 5.56
C CYS A 253 -10.04 -3.31 6.81
#